data_AF-A0A355GIH3-F1
#
_entry.id   AF-A0A355GIH3-F1
#
_cell.length_a   1.000
_cell.length_b   1.000
_cell.length_c   1.000
_cell.angle_alpha   90.00
_cell.angle_beta   90.00
_cell.angle_gamma   90.00
#
_symmetry.space_group_name_H-M   'P 1'
#
loop_
_entity.id
_entity.type
_entity.pdbx_description
1 polymer ?
#
loop_
_entity_poly.entity_id
_entity_poly.type
_entity_poly.pdbx_seq_one_letter_code
_entity_poly.pdbx_strand_id
1 'polypeptide(L)'
;MHHMKRFVSTCCLLILCIGLFSCGAGGSGVPREKVSGKVTLNGEALDNAIIIYESATGDSSHGVTDAEGRYEMKSKQDEPGVPVGSYVVKIIKTEGEVAGQELIPAKYNASSELKADVKTGENEFNFELQNK
;
A
#
# COMPACT_ATOMS: atom_id res chain seq x y z
N MET A 1 -54.36 41.31 -24.21
CA MET A 1 -55.06 40.79 -23.02
C MET A 1 -55.37 39.32 -23.25
N HIS A 2 -55.29 38.51 -22.19
CA HIS A 2 -55.44 37.05 -22.12
C HIS A 2 -54.21 36.23 -22.53
N HIS A 3 -53.80 35.18 -21.81
CA HIS A 3 -53.84 34.81 -20.40
C HIS A 3 -53.13 33.45 -20.31
N MET A 4 -52.46 33.21 -19.19
CA MET A 4 -52.32 31.91 -18.52
C MET A 4 -51.37 30.84 -19.08
N LYS A 5 -50.35 30.61 -18.26
CA LYS A 5 -49.57 29.38 -18.05
C LYS A 5 -50.39 28.10 -18.20
N ARG A 6 -49.78 27.07 -18.82
CA ARG A 6 -50.14 25.66 -18.59
C ARG A 6 -48.88 24.85 -18.30
N PHE A 7 -48.76 24.52 -17.01
CA PHE A 7 -47.99 23.41 -16.48
C PHE A 7 -48.49 22.12 -17.14
N VAL A 8 -47.62 21.36 -17.80
CA VAL A 8 -47.85 19.94 -18.07
C VAL A 8 -46.59 19.19 -17.70
N SER A 9 -46.71 18.52 -16.55
CA SER A 9 -45.85 17.48 -16.03
C SER A 9 -45.82 16.29 -17.00
N THR A 10 -44.66 15.83 -17.44
CA THR A 10 -44.51 14.50 -18.03
C THR A 10 -43.10 13.93 -17.80
N CYS A 11 -43.11 12.76 -17.18
CA CYS A 11 -42.09 11.74 -16.91
C CYS A 11 -40.84 11.62 -17.80
N CYS A 12 -39.85 10.95 -17.20
CA CYS A 12 -38.76 10.15 -17.79
C CYS A 12 -37.54 10.91 -18.32
N LEU A 13 -36.43 10.90 -17.56
CA LEU A 13 -35.24 10.12 -17.95
C LEU A 13 -34.22 10.01 -16.81
N LEU A 14 -33.99 8.77 -16.39
CA LEU A 14 -32.94 8.29 -15.51
C LEU A 14 -31.78 7.85 -16.42
N ILE A 15 -30.66 8.59 -16.48
CA ILE A 15 -29.39 8.16 -17.12
C ILE A 15 -28.25 8.85 -16.35
N LEU A 16 -27.67 8.23 -15.31
CA LEU A 16 -26.49 7.36 -15.36
C LEU A 16 -25.31 7.95 -16.17
N CYS A 17 -24.45 8.71 -15.48
CA CYS A 17 -23.08 8.97 -15.92
C CYS A 17 -22.11 8.57 -14.81
N ILE A 18 -22.00 7.26 -14.58
CA ILE A 18 -20.83 6.67 -13.92
C ILE A 18 -19.80 6.47 -15.04
N GLY A 19 -18.95 7.48 -15.23
CA GLY A 19 -17.82 7.44 -16.15
C GLY A 19 -16.61 6.86 -15.45
N LEU A 20 -16.33 5.61 -15.76
CA LEU A 20 -15.29 4.75 -15.22
C LEU A 20 -13.89 5.37 -15.40
N PHE A 21 -13.21 5.67 -14.29
CA PHE A 21 -11.75 5.76 -14.25
C PHE A 21 -11.20 4.32 -14.31
N SER A 22 -11.02 3.79 -15.51
CA SER A 22 -10.27 2.55 -15.73
C SER A 22 -9.12 2.81 -16.69
N CYS A 23 -8.12 3.55 -16.22
CA CYS A 23 -6.79 3.53 -16.82
C CYS A 23 -6.03 2.33 -16.23
N GLY A 24 -6.41 1.12 -16.64
CA GLY A 24 -5.67 -0.09 -16.36
C GLY A 24 -4.65 -0.32 -17.48
N ALA A 25 -3.53 0.39 -17.43
CA ALA A 25 -2.40 0.13 -18.32
C ALA A 25 -1.84 -1.28 -18.03
N GLY A 26 -1.64 -2.03 -19.10
CA GLY A 26 -1.39 -3.47 -19.08
C GLY A 26 -0.07 -3.88 -18.44
N GLY A 27 -0.15 -4.99 -17.70
CA GLY A 27 0.95 -5.88 -17.39
C GLY A 27 0.40 -7.29 -17.43
N SER A 28 1.02 -8.19 -18.20
CA SER A 28 0.65 -9.61 -18.30
C SER A 28 1.10 -10.39 -17.04
N GLY A 29 0.74 -9.88 -15.86
CA GLY A 29 1.14 -10.39 -14.56
C GLY A 29 -0.07 -10.63 -13.65
N VAL A 30 0.15 -11.35 -12.55
CA VAL A 30 -0.84 -11.54 -11.48
C VAL A 30 -1.36 -10.17 -11.02
N PRO A 31 -2.69 -10.00 -10.82
CA PRO A 31 -3.25 -8.75 -10.31
C PRO A 31 -2.53 -8.28 -9.04
N ARG A 32 -2.19 -6.99 -8.98
CA ARG A 32 -1.48 -6.35 -7.87
C ARG A 32 -2.34 -5.27 -7.25
N GLU A 33 -2.32 -5.23 -5.93
CA GLU A 33 -3.13 -4.35 -5.11
C GLU A 33 -2.26 -3.23 -4.53
N LYS A 34 -2.85 -2.05 -4.33
CA LYS A 34 -2.13 -0.94 -3.70
C LYS A 34 -1.91 -1.26 -2.23
N VAL A 35 -0.64 -1.27 -1.82
CA VAL A 35 -0.23 -1.45 -0.42
C VAL A 35 0.59 -0.26 0.02
N SER A 36 0.18 0.35 1.12
CA SER A 36 0.86 1.48 1.75
C SER A 36 0.82 1.37 3.27
N GLY A 37 1.50 2.28 3.95
CA GLY A 37 1.43 2.35 5.40
C GLY A 37 2.47 3.28 5.99
N LYS A 38 2.60 3.21 7.30
CA LYS A 38 3.53 4.01 8.09
C LYS A 38 4.30 3.13 9.06
N VAL A 39 5.61 3.37 9.18
CA VAL A 39 6.48 2.73 10.15
C VAL A 39 6.96 3.75 11.17
N THR A 40 6.90 3.37 12.44
CA THR A 40 7.48 4.14 13.54
C THR A 40 8.43 3.28 14.36
N LEU A 41 9.39 3.90 15.03
CA LEU A 41 10.29 3.25 15.99
C LEU A 41 10.25 4.04 17.31
N ASN A 42 9.82 3.37 18.39
CA ASN A 42 9.57 3.99 19.70
C ASN A 42 8.65 5.23 19.63
N GLY A 43 7.70 5.24 18.69
CA GLY A 43 6.76 6.35 18.48
C GLY A 43 7.24 7.45 17.52
N GLU A 44 8.49 7.42 17.07
CA GLU A 44 9.03 8.37 16.09
C GLU A 44 8.91 7.83 14.67
N ALA A 45 8.69 8.70 13.68
CA ALA A 45 8.64 8.28 12.28
C ALA A 45 9.99 7.68 11.85
N LEU A 46 9.95 6.48 11.27
CA LEU A 46 11.16 5.80 10.84
C LEU A 46 11.41 6.06 9.36
N ASP A 47 12.35 6.93 9.05
CA ASP A 47 12.74 7.27 7.67
C ASP A 47 13.66 6.21 7.05
N ASN A 48 13.80 6.20 5.72
CA ASN A 48 14.80 5.44 4.97
C ASN A 48 14.95 3.96 5.42
N ALA A 49 13.86 3.35 5.86
CA ALA A 49 13.79 1.95 6.24
C ALA A 49 13.26 1.16 5.06
N ILE A 50 13.81 -0.03 4.85
CA ILE A 50 13.41 -0.93 3.77
C ILE A 50 12.39 -1.91 4.34
N ILE A 51 11.20 -1.92 3.75
CA ILE A 51 10.16 -2.91 4.02
C ILE A 51 10.23 -3.98 2.93
N ILE A 52 10.22 -5.25 3.33
CA ILE A 52 10.20 -6.39 2.42
C ILE A 52 9.02 -7.27 2.78
N TYR A 53 8.17 -7.58 1.82
CA TYR A 53 7.11 -8.58 1.95
C TYR A 53 7.59 -9.83 1.25
N GLU A 54 7.70 -10.92 1.98
CA GLU A 54 8.14 -12.23 1.47
C GLU A 54 6.99 -13.23 1.57
N SER A 55 6.58 -13.78 0.43
CA SER A 55 5.57 -14.83 0.38
C SER A 55 6.21 -16.20 0.62
N ALA A 56 5.40 -17.17 1.06
CA ALA A 56 5.85 -18.56 1.17
C ALA A 56 6.21 -19.19 -0.19
N THR A 57 5.76 -18.60 -1.30
CA THR A 57 6.02 -19.06 -2.67
C THR A 57 7.29 -18.47 -3.29
N GLY A 58 7.99 -17.57 -2.57
CA GLY A 58 9.24 -16.93 -3.02
C GLY A 58 9.06 -15.59 -3.74
N ASP A 59 7.82 -15.13 -3.89
CA ASP A 59 7.54 -13.79 -4.39
C ASP A 59 7.92 -12.75 -3.33
N SER A 60 8.45 -11.62 -3.78
CA SER A 60 8.76 -10.52 -2.87
C SER A 60 8.46 -9.16 -3.49
N SER A 61 7.98 -8.28 -2.62
CA SER A 61 7.75 -6.87 -2.90
C SER A 61 8.49 -6.05 -1.84
N HIS A 62 8.82 -4.82 -2.15
CA HIS A 62 9.55 -3.95 -1.23
C HIS A 62 9.06 -2.51 -1.29
N GLY A 63 9.36 -1.75 -0.24
CA GLY A 63 9.10 -0.32 -0.14
C GLY A 63 10.18 0.34 0.70
N VAL A 64 10.31 1.66 0.57
CA VAL A 64 11.22 2.46 1.40
C VAL A 64 10.40 3.55 2.07
N THR A 65 10.60 3.75 3.37
CA THR A 65 9.93 4.83 4.09
C THR A 65 10.49 6.20 3.75
N ASP A 66 9.61 7.18 3.64
CA ASP A 66 9.96 8.60 3.54
C ASP A 66 10.27 9.23 4.92
N ALA A 67 10.56 10.53 4.95
CA ALA A 67 10.85 11.26 6.19
C ALA A 67 9.69 11.31 7.21
N GLU A 68 8.46 11.05 6.77
CA GLU A 68 7.28 10.93 7.65
C GLU A 68 7.01 9.48 8.08
N GLY A 69 7.89 8.55 7.66
CA GLY A 69 7.79 7.12 7.91
C GLY A 69 6.79 6.41 7.00
N ARG A 70 6.24 7.08 5.98
CA ARG A 70 5.26 6.47 5.07
C ARG A 70 5.95 5.69 3.96
N TYR A 71 5.34 4.59 3.54
CA TYR A 71 5.83 3.79 2.42
C TYR A 71 4.70 3.40 1.47
N GLU A 72 5.08 3.12 0.23
CA GLU A 72 4.26 2.42 -0.75
C GLU A 72 5.05 1.23 -1.30
N MET A 73 4.38 0.09 -1.49
CA MET A 73 5.03 -1.14 -1.95
C MET A 73 5.11 -1.22 -3.46
N LYS A 74 6.24 -1.75 -3.93
CA LYS A 74 6.53 -2.04 -5.34
C LYS A 74 7.10 -3.45 -5.49
N SER A 75 7.01 -4.00 -6.69
CA SER A 75 7.64 -5.27 -7.05
C SER A 75 9.16 -5.14 -7.18
N LYS A 76 9.86 -6.26 -7.34
CA LYS A 76 11.30 -6.26 -7.68
C LYS A 76 11.65 -5.53 -8.99
N GLN A 77 10.67 -5.32 -9.86
CA GLN A 77 10.82 -4.62 -11.14
C GLN A 77 10.31 -3.17 -11.06
N ASP A 78 10.16 -2.62 -9.84
CA ASP A 78 9.62 -1.29 -9.56
C ASP A 78 8.17 -1.07 -10.02
N GLU A 79 7.43 -2.16 -10.30
CA GLU A 79 6.00 -2.08 -10.62
C GLU A 79 5.19 -1.81 -9.34
N PRO A 80 4.20 -0.90 -9.35
CA PRO A 80 3.41 -0.61 -8.16
C PRO A 80 2.57 -1.80 -7.72
N GLY A 81 2.44 -1.96 -6.40
CA GLY A 81 1.51 -2.90 -5.77
C GLY A 81 2.07 -4.29 -5.49
N VAL A 82 1.24 -5.09 -4.81
CA VAL A 82 1.59 -6.42 -4.30
C VAL A 82 0.47 -7.41 -4.66
N PRO A 83 0.78 -8.63 -5.13
CA PRO A 83 -0.26 -9.64 -5.33
C PRO A 83 -1.03 -9.96 -4.06
N VAL A 84 -2.32 -10.29 -4.18
CA VAL A 84 -3.13 -10.79 -3.07
C VAL A 84 -2.48 -12.04 -2.46
N GLY A 85 -2.38 -12.07 -1.13
CA GLY A 85 -1.75 -13.18 -0.41
C GLY A 85 -1.27 -12.82 0.99
N SER A 86 -0.71 -13.81 1.67
CA SER A 86 -0.13 -13.67 3.01
C SER A 86 1.38 -13.56 2.93
N TYR A 87 1.93 -12.58 3.65
CA TYR A 87 3.36 -12.25 3.62
C TYR A 87 3.94 -12.18 5.03
N VAL A 88 5.19 -12.62 5.17
CA VAL A 88 6.05 -12.25 6.29
C VAL A 88 6.68 -10.91 5.95
N VAL A 89 6.62 -9.96 6.89
CA VAL A 89 7.13 -8.60 6.67
C VAL A 89 8.47 -8.46 7.37
N LYS A 90 9.50 -8.01 6.66
CA LYS A 90 10.80 -7.69 7.23
C LYS A 90 11.04 -6.20 7.10
N ILE A 91 11.49 -5.57 8.17
CA ILE A 91 11.85 -4.15 8.19
C ILE A 91 13.33 -4.06 8.52
N ILE A 92 14.08 -3.36 7.69
CA ILE A 92 15.53 -3.24 7.74
C ILE A 92 15.88 -1.77 7.81
N LYS A 93 16.74 -1.40 8.77
CA LYS A 93 17.35 -0.07 8.85
C LYS A 93 18.76 -0.22 9.41
N THR A 94 19.74 0.14 8.59
CA THR A 94 21.16 0.15 8.98
C THR A 94 21.62 1.57 9.30
N GLU A 95 22.44 1.71 10.34
CA GLU A 95 23.10 2.99 10.66
C GLU A 95 24.43 3.15 9.90
N GLY A 96 24.53 4.13 8.99
CA GLY A 96 25.75 4.42 8.23
C GLY A 96 25.86 3.72 6.86
N GLU A 97 26.85 4.11 6.06
CA GLU A 97 26.91 3.76 4.62
C GLU A 97 27.52 2.37 4.32
N VAL A 98 28.19 1.71 5.26
CA VAL A 98 28.76 0.37 5.02
C VAL A 98 28.88 -0.42 6.34
N ALA A 99 28.27 -1.60 6.42
CA ALA A 99 28.27 -2.49 7.59
C ALA A 99 27.74 -1.85 8.89
N GLY A 100 26.73 -0.99 8.76
CA GLY A 100 26.02 -0.38 9.87
C GLY A 100 25.39 -1.40 10.81
N GLN A 101 25.28 -1.04 12.10
CA GLN A 101 24.49 -1.82 13.04
C GLN A 101 23.02 -1.79 12.59
N GLU A 102 22.39 -2.96 12.53
CA GLU A 102 20.95 -3.07 12.32
C GLU A 102 20.25 -2.44 13.53
N LEU A 103 19.44 -1.40 13.27
CA LEU A 103 18.69 -0.70 14.30
C LEU A 103 17.40 -1.44 14.67
N ILE A 104 16.91 -2.31 13.79
CA ILE A 104 15.66 -3.01 13.96
C ILE A 104 15.88 -4.35 14.68
N PRO A 105 15.17 -4.62 15.80
CA PRO A 105 15.26 -5.90 16.47
C PRO A 105 14.93 -7.10 15.57
N ALA A 106 15.57 -8.24 15.81
CA ALA A 106 15.43 -9.44 14.99
C ALA A 106 13.96 -9.89 14.80
N LYS A 107 13.09 -9.67 15.80
CA LYS A 107 11.65 -9.97 15.77
C LYS A 107 10.85 -9.21 14.69
N TYR A 108 11.45 -8.23 14.04
CA TYR A 108 10.87 -7.49 12.91
C TYR A 108 11.68 -7.62 11.62
N ASN A 109 12.76 -8.42 11.63
CA ASN A 109 13.66 -8.62 10.50
C ASN A 109 14.04 -10.11 10.35
N ALA A 110 15.22 -10.53 10.83
CA ALA A 110 15.75 -11.87 10.62
C ALA A 110 14.87 -13.01 11.19
N SER A 111 14.12 -12.71 12.25
CA SER A 111 13.15 -13.60 12.89
C SER A 111 11.78 -12.94 12.94
N SER A 112 11.38 -12.30 11.83
CA SER A 112 10.20 -11.45 11.85
C SER A 112 8.92 -12.21 12.22
N GLU A 113 8.17 -11.62 13.16
CA GLU A 113 6.84 -12.03 13.55
C GLU A 113 5.74 -11.21 12.85
N LEU A 114 6.13 -10.17 12.11
CA LEU A 114 5.21 -9.29 11.40
C LEU A 114 4.58 -9.98 10.19
N LYS A 115 3.27 -9.77 10.02
CA LYS A 115 2.50 -10.32 8.91
C LYS A 115 1.66 -9.26 8.23
N ALA A 116 1.46 -9.44 6.93
CA ALA A 116 0.53 -8.67 6.13
C ALA A 116 -0.30 -9.60 5.25
N ASP A 117 -1.62 -9.47 5.33
CA ASP A 117 -2.57 -10.20 4.50
C ASP A 117 -3.17 -9.24 3.47
N VAL A 118 -2.55 -9.20 2.28
CA VAL A 118 -2.96 -8.33 1.18
C VAL A 118 -4.24 -8.87 0.56
N LYS A 119 -5.27 -8.03 0.52
CA LYS A 119 -6.59 -8.33 -0.06
C LYS A 119 -6.83 -7.45 -1.29
N THR A 120 -7.86 -7.78 -2.06
CA THR A 120 -8.29 -6.94 -3.18
C THR A 120 -8.69 -5.54 -2.70
N GLY A 121 -8.23 -4.51 -3.42
CA GLY A 121 -8.48 -3.10 -3.12
C GLY A 121 -7.29 -2.42 -2.42
N GLU A 122 -7.59 -1.34 -1.70
CA GLU A 122 -6.58 -0.59 -0.95
C GLU A 122 -6.23 -1.31 0.36
N ASN A 123 -4.94 -1.45 0.62
CA ASN A 123 -4.43 -2.05 1.85
C ASN A 123 -3.48 -1.07 2.55
N GLU A 124 -3.76 -0.82 3.83
CA GLU A 124 -2.92 -0.01 4.71
C GLU A 124 -2.40 -0.87 5.87
N PHE A 125 -1.08 -0.96 6.02
CA PHE A 125 -0.45 -1.69 7.12
C PHE A 125 0.54 -0.78 7.86
N ASN A 126 0.22 -0.45 9.10
CA ASN A 126 1.08 0.38 9.94
C ASN A 126 1.89 -0.51 10.90
N PHE A 127 3.18 -0.22 11.05
CA PHE A 127 4.09 -0.99 11.89
C PHE A 127 4.71 -0.09 12.96
N GLU A 128 4.34 -0.35 14.21
CA GLU A 128 4.89 0.35 15.37
C GLU A 128 5.98 -0.52 16.01
N LEU A 129 7.24 -0.15 15.78
CA LEU A 129 8.41 -0.90 16.23
C LEU A 129 8.92 -0.36 17.56
N GLN A 130 9.58 -1.23 18.31
CA GLN A 130 10.19 -0.89 19.60
C GLN A 130 11.60 -1.49 19.67
N ASN A 131 12.56 -0.77 20.29
CA ASN A 131 13.96 -1.20 20.38
C ASN A 131 14.22 -2.41 21.31
N LYS A 132 13.23 -2.88 22.07
CA LYS A 132 13.29 -4.07 22.93
C LYS A 132 12.02 -4.89 22.82
#